data_AF-A0A962YNI1-F1
#
_entry.id   AF-A0A962YNI1-F1
#
_cell.length_a   1.000
_cell.length_b   1.000
_cell.length_c   1.000
_cell.angle_alpha   90.00
_cell.angle_beta   90.00
_cell.angle_gamma   90.00
#
_symmetry.space_group_name_H-M   'P 1'
#
loop_
_entity.id
_entity.type
_entity.pdbx_description
1 polymer ?
#
loop_
_entity_poly.entity_id
_entity_poly.type
_entity_poly.pdbx_seq_one_letter_code
_entity_poly.pdbx_strand_id
1 'polypeptide(L)'
;NPAPALTLSPATVSPNPAQGSLQMMTAQFVNLVVPADTPVFFSISGANAQTKLGRTDASGKAAINYTGAFVGNDTVVASATVGASDFASNLARLTWTAGQHVTFLSLNTSPSDATVGVPITLTAALVDVSANPTAAIAGATIQFSVGGQSCSAVTNASGIASCTVTLPAAGAFTLTASFAGGAQQQASAASQALFAAAPVTSPTCFTGAVTSSGQATACLTSALPTCQFINSAFVPVASVGVAPPAGIEIPYGLFQFTATGCGGAATLSITYPNPLPANARYWKFGPTAGQPAHWYALPATINGGTLTVILTDGGAGDSDLQVNGSISDPGGAGYAIAAAGSVPIPTLDEWGLLLFMLLLAAMVSVAASRRRTGRF
;
A
#
# COMPACT_ATOMS: atom_id res chain seq x y z
N ASN A 1 -41.41 -53.32 -14.72
CA ASN A 1 -40.12 -52.72 -14.31
C ASN A 1 -40.18 -52.33 -12.85
N PRO A 2 -39.12 -52.60 -12.07
CA PRO A 2 -39.02 -52.09 -10.70
C PRO A 2 -39.07 -50.55 -10.69
N ALA A 3 -39.65 -49.98 -9.64
CA ALA A 3 -39.87 -48.54 -9.53
C ALA A 3 -38.54 -47.76 -9.36
N PRO A 4 -38.43 -46.54 -9.93
CA PRO A 4 -37.37 -45.58 -9.60
C PRO A 4 -37.23 -45.36 -8.10
N ALA A 5 -36.02 -45.43 -7.55
CA ALA A 5 -35.77 -45.15 -6.14
C ALA A 5 -34.36 -44.56 -5.91
N LEU A 6 -34.17 -43.97 -4.73
CA LEU A 6 -32.87 -43.58 -4.19
C LEU A 6 -32.54 -44.53 -3.03
N THR A 7 -31.35 -45.12 -3.02
CA THR A 7 -30.89 -46.00 -1.93
C THR A 7 -29.66 -45.42 -1.28
N LEU A 8 -29.48 -45.65 0.01
CA LEU A 8 -28.34 -45.16 0.79
C LEU A 8 -27.59 -46.34 1.42
N SER A 9 -26.29 -46.40 1.16
CA SER A 9 -25.39 -47.44 1.62
C SER A 9 -24.18 -46.87 2.35
N PRO A 10 -23.68 -47.53 3.41
CA PRO A 10 -24.28 -48.68 4.07
C PRO A 10 -25.53 -48.31 4.88
N ALA A 11 -26.52 -49.21 4.98
CA ALA A 11 -27.71 -48.99 5.81
C ALA A 11 -27.41 -49.04 7.32
N THR A 12 -26.33 -49.70 7.71
CA THR A 12 -25.78 -49.68 9.07
C THR A 12 -24.27 -49.77 8.97
N VAL A 13 -23.55 -48.87 9.63
CA VAL A 13 -22.10 -48.92 9.70
C VAL A 13 -21.69 -49.89 10.80
N SER A 14 -20.96 -50.95 10.43
CA SER A 14 -20.44 -51.95 11.37
C SER A 14 -19.01 -52.35 10.95
N PRO A 15 -18.05 -52.43 11.89
CA PRO A 15 -18.20 -52.14 13.33
C PRO A 15 -18.50 -50.66 13.61
N ASN A 16 -18.99 -50.37 14.82
CA ASN A 16 -19.33 -49.00 15.24
C ASN A 16 -18.10 -48.10 15.14
N PRO A 17 -18.16 -46.99 14.38
CA PRO A 17 -17.01 -46.11 14.19
C PRO A 17 -16.67 -45.35 15.48
N ALA A 18 -15.38 -45.15 15.73
CA ALA A 18 -14.94 -44.27 16.82
C ALA A 18 -15.19 -42.81 16.44
N GLN A 19 -15.57 -41.95 17.39
CA GLN A 19 -15.72 -40.51 17.15
C GLN A 19 -14.44 -39.95 16.52
N GLY A 20 -14.64 -39.01 15.61
CA GLY A 20 -13.62 -38.41 14.78
C GLY A 20 -13.15 -39.29 13.61
N SER A 21 -13.54 -40.57 13.50
CA SER A 21 -13.23 -41.35 12.30
C SER A 21 -14.06 -40.89 11.09
N LEU A 22 -13.49 -41.01 9.90
CA LEU A 22 -14.16 -40.67 8.64
C LEU A 22 -15.01 -41.85 8.16
N GLN A 23 -16.29 -41.61 7.87
CA GLN A 23 -17.21 -42.58 7.28
C GLN A 23 -17.69 -42.10 5.92
N MET A 24 -17.82 -43.01 4.96
CA MET A 24 -18.35 -42.69 3.63
C MET A 24 -19.79 -43.19 3.51
N MET A 25 -20.69 -42.30 3.06
CA MET A 25 -22.08 -42.63 2.77
C MET A 25 -22.35 -42.39 1.29
N THR A 26 -22.97 -43.36 0.62
CA THR A 26 -23.23 -43.31 -0.82
C THR A 26 -24.70 -43.49 -1.11
N ALA A 27 -25.30 -42.49 -1.76
CA ALA A 27 -26.64 -42.56 -2.30
C ALA A 27 -26.59 -42.95 -3.78
N GLN A 28 -27.48 -43.84 -4.22
CA GLN A 28 -27.55 -44.31 -5.60
C GLN A 28 -28.99 -44.28 -6.12
N PHE A 29 -29.19 -43.67 -7.28
CA PHE A 29 -30.44 -43.84 -8.02
C PHE A 29 -30.49 -45.23 -8.65
N VAL A 30 -31.58 -45.96 -8.41
CA VAL A 30 -31.84 -47.29 -8.96
C VAL A 30 -33.08 -47.23 -9.84
N ASN A 31 -33.04 -47.95 -10.97
CA ASN A 31 -34.10 -47.96 -11.98
C ASN A 31 -34.44 -46.56 -12.54
N LEU A 32 -33.51 -45.62 -12.43
CA LEU A 32 -33.62 -44.25 -12.91
C LEU A 32 -32.24 -43.80 -13.38
N VAL A 33 -32.15 -43.33 -14.63
CA VAL A 33 -30.95 -42.66 -15.11
C VAL A 33 -31.08 -41.18 -14.78
N VAL A 34 -30.11 -40.66 -14.06
CA VAL A 34 -30.01 -39.23 -13.72
C VAL A 34 -28.74 -38.67 -14.34
N PRO A 35 -28.73 -37.38 -14.73
CA PRO A 35 -27.49 -36.73 -15.16
C PRO A 35 -26.42 -36.78 -14.06
N ALA A 36 -25.16 -36.76 -14.47
CA ALA A 36 -24.07 -36.42 -13.56
C ALA A 36 -24.29 -35.01 -13.01
N ASP A 37 -23.69 -34.72 -11.86
CA ASP A 37 -23.80 -33.44 -11.15
C ASP A 37 -25.19 -33.16 -10.52
N THR A 38 -26.11 -34.13 -10.54
CA THR A 38 -27.42 -34.00 -9.88
C THR A 38 -27.22 -33.87 -8.36
N PRO A 39 -27.79 -32.84 -7.71
CA PRO A 39 -27.61 -32.61 -6.28
C PRO A 39 -28.37 -33.62 -5.42
N VAL A 40 -27.70 -34.17 -4.41
CA VAL A 40 -28.28 -35.07 -3.40
C VAL A 40 -27.91 -34.55 -2.01
N PHE A 41 -28.93 -34.19 -1.22
CA PHE A 41 -28.74 -33.72 0.15
C PHE A 41 -28.78 -34.90 1.12
N PHE A 42 -27.79 -34.98 1.99
CA PHE A 42 -27.70 -35.95 3.07
C PHE A 42 -28.02 -35.22 4.37
N SER A 43 -29.19 -35.50 4.94
CA SER A 43 -29.59 -35.00 6.24
C SER A 43 -29.13 -35.98 7.31
N ILE A 44 -28.23 -35.53 8.18
CA ILE A 44 -27.76 -36.26 9.35
C ILE A 44 -28.45 -35.68 10.58
N SER A 45 -29.10 -36.53 11.35
CA SER A 45 -29.78 -36.18 12.60
C SER A 45 -29.22 -37.04 13.74
N GLY A 46 -29.26 -36.55 14.98
CA GLY A 46 -28.71 -37.24 16.14
C GLY A 46 -27.62 -36.43 16.84
N ALA A 47 -26.62 -37.13 17.39
CA ALA A 47 -25.51 -36.54 18.13
C ALA A 47 -24.66 -35.58 17.28
N ASN A 48 -24.57 -35.80 15.97
CA ASN A 48 -23.73 -35.05 15.03
C ASN A 48 -24.56 -34.43 13.90
N ALA A 49 -25.69 -33.84 14.25
CA ALA A 49 -26.66 -33.29 13.30
C ALA A 49 -26.01 -32.28 12.34
N GLN A 50 -26.17 -32.51 11.04
CA GLN A 50 -25.62 -31.67 9.98
C GLN A 50 -26.31 -31.97 8.65
N THR A 51 -26.09 -31.15 7.63
CA THR A 51 -26.52 -31.43 6.26
C THR A 51 -25.33 -31.35 5.32
N LYS A 52 -25.20 -32.30 4.40
CA LYS A 52 -24.15 -32.31 3.38
C LYS A 52 -24.74 -32.43 2.00
N LEU A 53 -24.09 -31.82 1.02
CA LEU A 53 -24.44 -31.94 -0.39
C LEU A 53 -23.43 -32.89 -1.06
N GLY A 54 -23.92 -33.99 -1.60
CA GLY A 54 -23.22 -34.81 -2.59
C GLY A 54 -23.76 -34.53 -3.98
N ARG A 55 -22.99 -34.86 -5.01
CA ARG A 55 -23.44 -34.78 -6.41
C ARG A 55 -23.21 -36.11 -7.10
N THR A 56 -24.12 -36.47 -8.01
CA THR A 56 -24.03 -37.75 -8.71
C THR A 56 -22.86 -37.79 -9.67
N ASP A 57 -22.18 -38.94 -9.75
CA ASP A 57 -21.29 -39.28 -10.85
C ASP A 57 -22.09 -39.71 -12.09
N ALA A 58 -21.39 -40.13 -13.15
CA ALA A 58 -22.00 -40.62 -14.38
C ALA A 58 -22.81 -41.92 -14.20
N SER A 59 -22.65 -42.62 -13.08
CA SER A 59 -23.42 -43.82 -12.71
C SER A 59 -24.64 -43.52 -11.84
N GLY A 60 -24.91 -42.24 -11.54
CA GLY A 60 -26.01 -41.83 -10.68
C GLY A 60 -25.74 -42.01 -9.18
N LYS A 61 -24.47 -42.10 -8.76
CA LYS A 61 -24.07 -42.23 -7.35
C LYS A 61 -23.55 -40.91 -6.81
N ALA A 62 -24.08 -40.46 -5.68
CA ALA A 62 -23.55 -39.33 -4.92
C ALA A 62 -22.95 -39.85 -3.61
N ALA A 63 -21.75 -39.38 -3.24
CA ALA A 63 -21.10 -39.78 -2.01
C ALA A 63 -20.72 -38.56 -1.16
N ILE A 64 -20.76 -38.75 0.15
CA ILE A 64 -20.25 -37.79 1.14
C ILE A 64 -19.29 -38.48 2.10
N ASN A 65 -18.35 -37.71 2.61
CA ASN A 65 -17.57 -38.08 3.78
C ASN A 65 -18.19 -37.46 5.03
N TYR A 66 -18.25 -38.19 6.13
CA TYR A 66 -18.93 -37.84 7.36
C TYR A 66 -18.08 -38.24 8.57
N THR A 67 -17.73 -37.25 9.40
CA THR A 67 -17.04 -37.44 10.67
C THR A 67 -17.98 -37.01 11.79
N GLY A 68 -18.16 -37.85 12.81
CA GLY A 68 -18.90 -37.50 14.03
C GLY A 68 -17.95 -36.97 15.10
N ALA A 69 -18.17 -35.75 15.58
CA ALA A 69 -17.40 -35.16 16.68
C ALA A 69 -17.86 -35.68 18.05
N PHE A 70 -19.10 -36.16 18.17
CA PHE A 70 -19.69 -36.60 19.43
C PHE A 70 -20.03 -38.10 19.39
N VAL A 71 -19.79 -38.79 20.51
CA VAL A 71 -20.34 -40.12 20.77
C VAL A 71 -21.87 -40.07 20.71
N GLY A 72 -22.48 -41.12 20.18
CA GLY A 72 -23.93 -41.26 20.14
C GLY A 72 -24.44 -41.81 18.81
N ASN A 73 -25.75 -41.80 18.65
CA ASN A 73 -26.40 -42.34 17.48
C ASN A 73 -26.72 -41.22 16.49
N ASP A 74 -26.50 -41.52 15.22
CA ASP A 74 -26.90 -40.69 14.10
C ASP A 74 -27.74 -41.49 13.09
N THR A 75 -28.67 -40.80 12.46
CA THR A 75 -29.49 -41.30 11.36
C THR A 75 -29.28 -40.41 10.14
N VAL A 76 -29.01 -41.04 9.00
CA VAL A 76 -28.77 -40.36 7.71
C VAL A 76 -29.89 -40.71 6.74
N VAL A 77 -30.40 -39.69 6.06
CA VAL A 77 -31.33 -39.81 4.94
C VAL A 77 -30.80 -38.99 3.78
N ALA A 78 -30.70 -39.60 2.60
CA ALA A 78 -30.40 -38.90 1.36
C ALA A 78 -31.71 -38.51 0.66
N SER A 79 -31.78 -37.29 0.15
CA SER A 79 -32.93 -36.76 -0.58
C SER A 79 -32.50 -35.98 -1.81
N ALA A 80 -33.26 -36.10 -2.89
CA ALA A 80 -33.01 -35.39 -4.14
C ALA A 80 -34.31 -35.17 -4.93
N THR A 81 -34.37 -34.06 -5.66
CA THR A 81 -35.46 -33.77 -6.59
C THR A 81 -34.94 -33.94 -8.02
N VAL A 82 -35.60 -34.78 -8.82
CA VAL A 82 -35.27 -35.02 -10.23
C VAL A 82 -36.50 -34.74 -11.07
N GLY A 83 -36.47 -33.66 -11.85
CA GLY A 83 -37.65 -33.15 -12.54
C GLY A 83 -38.71 -32.68 -11.54
N ALA A 84 -39.90 -33.27 -11.58
CA ALA A 84 -41.00 -32.96 -10.67
C ALA A 84 -41.14 -33.99 -9.51
N SER A 85 -40.22 -34.95 -9.42
CA SER A 85 -40.30 -36.05 -8.44
C SER A 85 -39.27 -35.89 -7.34
N ASP A 86 -39.70 -36.07 -6.10
CA ASP A 86 -38.83 -36.12 -4.93
C ASP A 86 -38.52 -37.56 -4.54
N PHE A 87 -37.26 -37.82 -4.22
CA PHE A 87 -36.76 -39.10 -3.78
C PHE A 87 -36.19 -38.98 -2.37
N ALA A 88 -36.51 -39.94 -1.51
CA ALA A 88 -35.88 -40.12 -0.21
C ALA A 88 -35.34 -41.55 -0.12
N SER A 89 -34.16 -41.71 0.47
CA SER A 89 -33.54 -43.02 0.65
C SER A 89 -34.12 -43.77 1.85
N ASN A 90 -33.71 -45.04 1.99
CA ASN A 90 -33.78 -45.72 3.27
C ASN A 90 -33.01 -44.94 4.37
N LEU A 91 -33.34 -45.23 5.63
CA LEU A 91 -32.55 -44.77 6.76
C LEU A 91 -31.21 -45.52 6.80
N ALA A 92 -30.12 -44.79 6.99
CA ALA A 92 -28.84 -45.36 7.39
C ALA A 92 -28.53 -44.98 8.84
N ARG A 93 -28.02 -45.93 9.63
CA ARG A 93 -27.74 -45.75 11.06
C ARG A 93 -26.26 -45.87 11.36
N LEU A 94 -25.78 -44.96 12.20
CA LEU A 94 -24.41 -44.94 12.72
C LEU A 94 -24.45 -44.80 14.24
N THR A 95 -23.59 -45.53 14.93
CA THR A 95 -23.38 -45.38 16.38
C THR A 95 -21.90 -45.08 16.61
N TRP A 96 -21.60 -43.84 17.00
CA TRP A 96 -20.25 -43.40 17.31
C TRP A 96 -19.85 -43.87 18.71
N THR A 97 -18.71 -44.54 18.82
CA THR A 97 -18.07 -44.92 20.09
C THR A 97 -17.04 -43.88 20.51
N ALA A 98 -16.55 -43.96 21.76
CA ALA A 98 -15.47 -43.11 22.21
C ALA A 98 -14.21 -43.29 21.35
N GLY A 99 -13.57 -42.18 20.99
CA GLY A 99 -12.42 -42.09 20.10
C GLY A 99 -11.70 -40.76 20.32
N GLN A 100 -10.75 -40.42 19.44
CA GLN A 100 -10.07 -39.13 19.53
C GLN A 100 -11.05 -37.98 19.27
N HIS A 101 -10.94 -36.94 20.07
CA HIS A 101 -11.69 -35.70 19.94
C HIS A 101 -11.27 -34.97 18.67
N VAL A 102 -12.25 -34.56 17.88
CA VAL A 102 -12.09 -33.68 16.73
C VAL A 102 -11.71 -32.29 17.24
N THR A 103 -10.70 -31.69 16.61
CA THR A 103 -10.24 -30.33 16.91
C THR A 103 -10.49 -29.39 15.75
N PHE A 104 -10.63 -28.11 16.06
CA PHE A 104 -10.70 -27.04 15.07
C PHE A 104 -9.57 -26.03 15.32
N LEU A 105 -8.76 -25.79 14.28
CA LEU A 105 -7.70 -24.78 14.27
C LEU A 105 -8.15 -23.60 13.41
N SER A 106 -7.99 -22.38 13.90
CA SER A 106 -8.38 -21.15 13.19
C SER A 106 -7.23 -20.17 13.12
N LEU A 107 -7.13 -19.47 11.99
CA LEU A 107 -6.23 -18.34 11.75
C LEU A 107 -6.95 -16.99 11.76
N ASN A 108 -8.24 -16.94 12.15
CA ASN A 108 -9.06 -15.73 12.00
C ASN A 108 -8.53 -14.51 12.77
N THR A 109 -7.70 -14.72 13.80
CA THR A 109 -7.07 -13.66 14.59
C THR A 109 -5.64 -13.35 14.12
N SER A 110 -5.16 -14.01 13.07
CA SER A 110 -3.87 -13.73 12.45
C SER A 110 -3.97 -12.53 11.50
N PRO A 111 -2.89 -11.76 11.29
CA PRO A 111 -2.87 -10.71 10.27
C PRO A 111 -3.07 -11.29 8.86
N SER A 112 -3.77 -10.53 8.02
CA SER A 112 -3.92 -10.78 6.57
C SER A 112 -3.03 -9.91 5.69
N ASP A 113 -2.30 -8.97 6.30
CA ASP A 113 -1.37 -8.06 5.64
C ASP A 113 -0.05 -7.93 6.40
N ALA A 114 0.98 -7.48 5.70
CA ALA A 114 2.32 -7.26 6.23
C ALA A 114 3.10 -6.24 5.42
N THR A 115 4.16 -5.69 6.00
CA THR A 115 5.20 -4.95 5.28
C THR A 115 6.50 -5.75 5.30
N VAL A 116 7.17 -5.86 4.17
CA VAL A 116 8.44 -6.58 4.04
C VAL A 116 9.48 -6.00 5.00
N GLY A 117 10.20 -6.89 5.70
CA GLY A 117 11.21 -6.50 6.69
C GLY A 117 10.65 -6.08 8.06
N VAL A 118 9.33 -5.92 8.21
CA VAL A 118 8.69 -5.61 9.50
C VAL A 118 8.22 -6.91 10.17
N PRO A 119 8.58 -7.16 11.44
CA PRO A 119 8.08 -8.32 12.17
C PRO A 119 6.56 -8.27 12.35
N ILE A 120 5.88 -9.38 12.07
CA ILE A 120 4.43 -9.58 12.31
C ILE A 120 4.21 -10.72 13.30
N THR A 121 3.14 -10.66 14.09
CA THR A 121 2.76 -11.72 15.02
C THR A 121 1.64 -12.56 14.43
N LEU A 122 1.96 -13.80 14.07
CA LEU A 122 1.00 -14.80 13.62
C LEU A 122 0.28 -15.38 14.84
N THR A 123 -1.02 -15.64 14.70
CA THR A 123 -1.83 -16.16 15.80
C THR A 123 -2.77 -17.26 15.30
N ALA A 124 -2.89 -18.35 16.06
CA ALA A 124 -3.90 -19.38 15.82
C ALA A 124 -4.64 -19.75 17.10
N ALA A 125 -5.91 -20.11 16.97
CA ALA A 125 -6.74 -20.62 18.05
C ALA A 125 -7.07 -22.10 17.81
N LEU A 126 -6.81 -22.95 18.80
CA LEU A 126 -7.10 -24.38 18.78
C LEU A 126 -8.16 -24.72 19.82
N VAL A 127 -9.23 -25.37 19.37
CA VAL A 127 -10.34 -25.81 20.23
C VAL A 127 -10.71 -27.27 19.98
N ASP A 128 -11.20 -27.90 21.03
CA ASP A 128 -11.84 -29.21 21.02
C ASP A 128 -13.34 -29.03 20.76
N VAL A 129 -13.78 -29.43 19.56
CA VAL A 129 -15.19 -29.33 19.15
C VAL A 129 -16.01 -30.55 19.55
N SER A 130 -15.37 -31.58 20.12
CA SER A 130 -16.04 -32.75 20.70
C SER A 130 -16.46 -32.53 22.15
N ALA A 131 -15.91 -31.49 22.80
CA ALA A 131 -16.34 -31.01 24.10
C ALA A 131 -17.66 -30.21 24.00
N ASN A 132 -18.51 -30.33 25.02
CA ASN A 132 -19.76 -29.56 25.14
C ASN A 132 -19.85 -28.88 26.53
N PRO A 133 -19.69 -27.54 26.62
CA PRO A 133 -19.40 -26.62 25.51
C PRO A 133 -17.99 -26.85 24.92
N THR A 134 -17.77 -26.35 23.71
CA THR A 134 -16.46 -26.39 23.03
C THR A 134 -15.37 -25.83 23.93
N ALA A 135 -14.24 -26.53 24.04
CA ALA A 135 -13.19 -26.23 25.01
C ALA A 135 -11.89 -25.83 24.32
N ALA A 136 -11.18 -24.85 24.87
CA ALA A 136 -9.84 -24.49 24.40
C ALA A 136 -8.84 -25.60 24.72
N ILE A 137 -7.90 -25.88 23.80
CA ILE A 137 -6.82 -26.84 24.03
C ILE A 137 -5.55 -26.08 24.40
N ALA A 138 -5.14 -26.16 25.67
CA ALA A 138 -3.90 -25.57 26.16
C ALA A 138 -2.72 -26.55 26.05
N GLY A 139 -1.49 -26.02 25.92
CA GLY A 139 -0.26 -26.82 25.90
C GLY A 139 0.01 -27.56 24.58
N ALA A 140 -0.75 -27.28 23.53
CA ALA A 140 -0.57 -27.89 22.21
C ALA A 140 0.40 -27.09 21.35
N THR A 141 1.32 -27.77 20.65
CA THR A 141 2.24 -27.12 19.71
C THR A 141 1.57 -26.90 18.36
N ILE A 142 1.57 -25.65 17.89
CA ILE A 142 1.12 -25.24 16.57
C ILE A 142 2.32 -24.85 15.72
N GLN A 143 2.42 -25.40 14.52
CA GLN A 143 3.42 -25.06 13.52
C GLN A 143 2.84 -24.05 12.52
N PHE A 144 3.48 -22.90 12.36
CA PHE A 144 3.14 -21.88 11.38
C PHE A 144 4.13 -21.91 10.20
N SER A 145 3.64 -21.64 8.99
CA SER A 145 4.47 -21.44 7.81
C SER A 145 3.85 -20.41 6.87
N VAL A 146 4.66 -19.45 6.41
CA VAL A 146 4.26 -18.40 5.47
C VAL A 146 5.50 -17.85 4.73
N GLY A 147 5.44 -17.74 3.40
CA GLY A 147 6.51 -17.11 2.60
C GLY A 147 7.92 -17.67 2.83
N GLY A 148 8.03 -18.99 3.05
CA GLY A 148 9.30 -19.66 3.36
C GLY A 148 9.80 -19.48 4.81
N GLN A 149 9.09 -18.70 5.63
CA GLN A 149 9.31 -18.60 7.07
C GLN A 149 8.52 -19.67 7.80
N SER A 150 9.04 -20.15 8.93
CA SER A 150 8.34 -21.05 9.83
C SER A 150 8.62 -20.72 11.28
N CYS A 151 7.63 -20.91 12.14
CA CYS A 151 7.78 -20.79 13.58
C CYS A 151 6.82 -21.74 14.30
N SER A 152 7.09 -22.01 15.57
CA SER A 152 6.24 -22.84 16.42
C SER A 152 5.84 -22.06 17.67
N ALA A 153 4.64 -22.33 18.17
CA ALA A 153 4.16 -21.78 19.42
C ALA A 153 3.26 -22.77 20.16
N VAL A 154 3.25 -22.69 21.48
CA VAL A 154 2.40 -23.52 22.35
C VAL A 154 1.13 -22.74 22.69
N THR A 155 -0.01 -23.39 22.64
CA THR A 155 -1.29 -22.78 23.01
C THR A 155 -1.35 -22.46 24.49
N ASN A 156 -1.82 -21.25 24.82
CA ASN A 156 -2.06 -20.83 26.21
C ASN A 156 -3.37 -21.42 26.77
N ALA A 157 -3.76 -21.01 27.99
CA ALA A 157 -5.01 -21.46 28.63
C ALA A 157 -6.29 -21.16 27.83
N SER A 158 -6.25 -20.17 26.93
CA SER A 158 -7.33 -19.82 26.01
C SER A 158 -7.22 -20.52 24.65
N GLY A 159 -6.28 -21.45 24.48
CA GLY A 159 -6.08 -22.19 23.23
C GLY A 159 -5.36 -21.39 22.14
N ILE A 160 -4.73 -20.26 22.49
CA ILE A 160 -4.10 -19.35 21.53
C ILE A 160 -2.59 -19.61 21.49
N ALA A 161 -2.07 -19.87 20.30
CA ALA A 161 -0.64 -19.94 20.00
C ALA A 161 -0.24 -18.74 19.13
N SER A 162 0.89 -18.10 19.44
CA SER A 162 1.40 -16.95 18.70
C SER A 162 2.91 -17.00 18.51
N CYS A 163 3.40 -16.69 17.32
CA CYS A 163 4.81 -16.52 17.04
C CYS A 163 5.07 -15.39 16.04
N THR A 164 6.28 -14.83 16.08
CA THR A 164 6.68 -13.69 15.25
C THR A 164 7.49 -14.17 14.05
N VAL A 165 7.20 -13.62 12.87
CA VAL A 165 7.98 -13.83 11.64
C VAL A 165 8.22 -12.50 10.93
N THR A 166 9.25 -12.45 10.08
CA THR A 166 9.52 -11.32 9.20
C THR A 166 9.55 -11.82 7.76
N LEU A 167 8.72 -11.25 6.90
CA LEU A 167 8.67 -11.66 5.49
C LEU A 167 9.78 -10.98 4.68
N PRO A 168 10.56 -11.74 3.89
CA PRO A 168 11.72 -11.20 3.18
C PRO A 168 11.38 -10.57 1.81
N ALA A 169 10.18 -10.82 1.28
CA ALA A 169 9.78 -10.39 -0.05
C ALA A 169 8.30 -9.99 -0.10
N ALA A 170 7.98 -9.08 -1.03
CA ALA A 170 6.61 -8.62 -1.24
C ALA A 170 5.85 -9.63 -2.10
N GLY A 171 4.53 -9.71 -1.92
CA GLY A 171 3.65 -10.57 -2.70
C GLY A 171 2.52 -11.19 -1.90
N ALA A 172 1.73 -12.01 -2.59
CA ALA A 172 0.70 -12.84 -1.97
C ALA A 172 1.31 -14.15 -1.46
N PHE A 173 1.02 -14.48 -0.22
CA PHE A 173 1.44 -15.70 0.45
C PHE A 173 0.23 -16.46 0.99
N THR A 174 0.41 -17.76 1.20
CA THR A 174 -0.52 -18.57 1.98
C THR A 174 0.08 -18.80 3.36
N LEU A 175 -0.54 -18.22 4.39
CA LEU A 175 -0.27 -18.57 5.77
C LEU A 175 -0.92 -19.90 6.08
N THR A 176 -0.16 -20.81 6.69
CA THR A 176 -0.65 -22.11 7.16
C THR A 176 -0.33 -22.27 8.64
N ALA A 177 -1.26 -22.90 9.36
CA ALA A 177 -1.04 -23.39 10.72
C ALA A 177 -1.43 -24.87 10.77
N SER A 178 -0.66 -25.68 11.47
CA SER A 178 -0.96 -27.10 11.67
C SER A 178 -0.76 -27.54 13.11
N PHE A 179 -1.71 -28.35 13.57
CA PHE A 179 -1.67 -29.11 14.80
C PHE A 179 -1.57 -30.59 14.44
N ALA A 180 -0.54 -31.28 14.90
CA ALA A 180 -0.27 -32.67 14.54
C ALA A 180 -1.21 -33.69 15.21
N GLY A 181 -2.06 -33.26 16.15
CA GLY A 181 -2.84 -34.14 17.00
C GLY A 181 -2.08 -34.58 18.25
N GLY A 182 -2.76 -35.35 19.08
CA GLY A 182 -2.23 -35.92 20.31
C GLY A 182 -2.85 -37.29 20.60
N ALA A 183 -2.64 -37.81 21.81
CA ALA A 183 -3.22 -39.11 22.20
C ALA A 183 -4.76 -39.11 22.20
N GLN A 184 -5.37 -37.96 22.54
CA GLN A 184 -6.81 -37.79 22.66
C GLN A 184 -7.40 -36.88 21.58
N GLN A 185 -6.58 -36.19 20.79
CA GLN A 185 -7.02 -35.15 19.85
C GLN A 185 -6.56 -35.45 18.44
N GLN A 186 -7.42 -35.21 17.47
CA GLN A 186 -7.06 -35.35 16.07
C GLN A 186 -6.20 -34.20 15.57
N ALA A 187 -5.46 -34.45 14.48
CA ALA A 187 -4.76 -33.39 13.77
C ALA A 187 -5.74 -32.42 13.11
N SER A 188 -5.36 -31.15 13.01
CA SER A 188 -6.11 -30.14 12.27
C SER A 188 -5.18 -29.10 11.66
N ALA A 189 -5.63 -28.44 10.60
CA ALA A 189 -4.86 -27.42 9.91
C ALA A 189 -5.78 -26.30 9.43
N ALA A 190 -5.21 -25.10 9.28
CA ALA A 190 -5.88 -23.93 8.74
C ALA A 190 -4.97 -23.23 7.74
N SER A 191 -5.57 -22.56 6.76
CA SER A 191 -4.86 -21.69 5.83
C SER A 191 -5.62 -20.39 5.58
N GLN A 192 -4.87 -19.32 5.33
CA GLN A 192 -5.41 -18.00 5.02
C GLN A 192 -4.46 -17.28 4.04
N ALA A 193 -5.02 -16.41 3.19
CA ALA A 193 -4.21 -15.52 2.38
C ALA A 193 -3.57 -14.41 3.23
N LEU A 194 -2.32 -14.09 2.93
CA LEU A 194 -1.59 -12.97 3.53
C LEU A 194 -0.89 -12.18 2.42
N PHE A 195 -1.03 -10.86 2.42
CA PHE A 195 -0.37 -9.99 1.44
C PHE A 195 0.74 -9.16 2.10
N ALA A 196 1.98 -9.30 1.62
CA ALA A 196 3.08 -8.45 2.05
C ALA A 196 3.35 -7.36 1.01
N ALA A 197 3.24 -6.11 1.42
CA ALA A 197 3.65 -4.97 0.60
C ALA A 197 5.16 -4.72 0.76
N ALA A 198 5.82 -4.31 -0.33
CA ALA A 198 7.17 -3.76 -0.21
C ALA A 198 7.11 -2.49 0.67
N PRO A 199 8.12 -2.23 1.52
CA PRO A 199 8.21 -0.95 2.18
C PRO A 199 8.20 0.15 1.13
N VAL A 200 7.26 1.08 1.28
CA VAL A 200 7.26 2.29 0.48
C VAL A 200 8.42 3.16 0.95
N THR A 201 9.53 3.14 0.21
CA THR A 201 10.54 4.19 0.35
C THR A 201 10.04 5.40 -0.42
N SER A 202 9.36 6.32 0.24
CA SER A 202 9.04 7.59 -0.41
C SER A 202 10.35 8.36 -0.61
N PRO A 203 10.63 8.83 -1.84
CA PRO A 203 11.96 9.29 -2.18
C PRO A 203 12.25 10.65 -1.52
N THR A 204 13.47 10.83 -1.05
CA THR A 204 13.97 12.14 -0.59
C THR A 204 14.32 13.05 -1.77
N CYS A 205 14.31 12.55 -3.00
CA CYS A 205 14.53 13.34 -4.21
C CYS A 205 13.45 13.08 -5.26
N PHE A 206 13.06 14.12 -6.00
CA PHE A 206 12.16 14.06 -7.13
C PHE A 206 12.80 14.74 -8.34
N THR A 207 12.78 14.07 -9.50
CA THR A 207 13.23 14.63 -10.78
C THR A 207 12.05 14.74 -11.73
N GLY A 208 11.86 15.90 -12.35
CA GLY A 208 10.76 16.13 -13.28
C GLY A 208 11.02 17.26 -14.27
N ALA A 209 10.20 17.33 -15.31
CA ALA A 209 10.29 18.36 -16.33
C ALA A 209 9.88 19.74 -15.79
N VAL A 210 10.58 20.79 -16.23
CA VAL A 210 10.30 22.20 -15.87
C VAL A 210 9.73 22.99 -17.05
N THR A 211 9.10 24.15 -16.78
CA THR A 211 8.39 24.95 -17.79
C THR A 211 9.26 25.51 -18.90
N SER A 212 10.55 25.76 -18.66
CA SER A 212 11.48 26.37 -19.63
C SER A 212 12.34 25.36 -20.40
N SER A 213 11.86 24.12 -20.58
CA SER A 213 12.59 22.95 -21.10
C SER A 213 13.70 22.42 -20.17
N GLY A 214 13.95 21.11 -20.22
CA GLY A 214 14.87 20.40 -19.33
C GLY A 214 14.19 19.75 -18.11
N GLN A 215 14.99 19.20 -17.21
CA GLN A 215 14.53 18.60 -15.95
C GLN A 215 15.26 19.23 -14.77
N ALA A 216 14.54 19.39 -13.66
CA ALA A 216 15.13 19.77 -12.38
C ALA A 216 15.01 18.61 -11.37
N THR A 217 15.91 18.59 -10.39
CA THR A 217 15.89 17.62 -9.29
C THR A 217 15.78 18.37 -7.98
N ALA A 218 14.71 18.10 -7.22
CA ALA A 218 14.52 18.59 -5.86
C ALA A 218 14.86 17.48 -4.87
N CYS A 219 15.68 17.77 -3.85
CA CYS A 219 16.04 16.85 -2.79
C CYS A 219 15.78 17.47 -1.41
N LEU A 220 15.25 16.68 -0.49
CA LEU A 220 14.96 17.05 0.90
C LEU A 220 15.98 16.38 1.82
N THR A 221 16.54 17.14 2.74
CA THR A 221 17.38 16.65 3.82
C THR A 221 16.91 17.24 5.14
N SER A 222 16.83 16.42 6.20
CA SER A 222 16.42 16.88 7.52
C SER A 222 17.14 16.07 8.61
N ALA A 223 17.08 16.53 9.85
CA ALA A 223 17.59 15.77 11.00
C ALA A 223 16.78 14.48 11.26
N LEU A 224 15.55 14.40 10.75
CA LEU A 224 14.68 13.24 10.87
C LEU A 224 14.71 12.42 9.56
N PRO A 225 15.17 11.16 9.60
CA PRO A 225 15.21 10.30 8.41
C PRO A 225 13.81 9.93 7.89
N THR A 226 12.76 10.23 8.67
CA THR A 226 11.35 10.04 8.31
C THR A 226 10.79 11.15 7.43
N CYS A 227 11.48 12.28 7.28
CA CYS A 227 11.01 13.43 6.50
C CYS A 227 11.16 13.15 4.99
N GLN A 228 10.04 12.99 4.30
CA GLN A 228 9.98 12.45 2.93
C GLN A 228 8.94 13.16 2.08
N PHE A 229 9.16 13.24 0.77
CA PHE A 229 8.20 13.81 -0.17
C PHE A 229 6.97 12.93 -0.43
N ILE A 230 5.83 13.58 -0.62
CA ILE A 230 4.55 13.07 -1.11
C ILE A 230 4.01 14.08 -2.14
N ASN A 231 3.36 13.58 -3.20
CA ASN A 231 2.70 14.41 -4.23
C ASN A 231 3.61 15.48 -4.87
N SER A 232 4.88 15.13 -5.17
CA SER A 232 5.84 16.04 -5.79
C SER A 232 5.59 16.25 -7.29
N ALA A 233 5.65 17.49 -7.74
CA ALA A 233 5.61 17.87 -9.15
C ALA A 233 6.27 19.23 -9.39
N PHE A 234 6.87 19.42 -10.57
CA PHE A 234 7.15 20.77 -11.08
C PHE A 234 5.93 21.25 -11.86
N VAL A 235 5.39 22.40 -11.47
CA VAL A 235 4.15 22.97 -12.00
C VAL A 235 4.38 24.39 -12.54
N PRO A 236 3.61 24.85 -13.54
CA PRO A 236 3.72 26.23 -14.01
C PRO A 236 3.35 27.24 -12.91
N VAL A 237 3.94 28.44 -12.96
CA VAL A 237 3.58 29.55 -12.05
C VAL A 237 2.08 29.85 -12.09
N ALA A 238 1.43 29.69 -13.25
CA ALA A 238 -0.01 29.90 -13.40
C ALA A 238 -0.88 28.97 -12.53
N SER A 239 -0.33 27.85 -12.03
CA SER A 239 -1.07 26.90 -11.18
C SER A 239 -1.59 27.51 -9.88
N VAL A 240 -0.94 28.56 -9.36
CA VAL A 240 -1.37 29.25 -8.12
C VAL A 240 -2.39 30.37 -8.37
N GLY A 241 -2.74 30.64 -9.64
CA GLY A 241 -3.77 31.61 -10.01
C GLY A 241 -3.41 33.10 -9.82
N VAL A 242 -2.23 33.42 -9.30
CA VAL A 242 -1.77 34.79 -9.04
C VAL A 242 -0.39 35.01 -9.64
N ALA A 243 -0.27 36.01 -10.53
CA ALA A 243 1.00 36.35 -11.15
C ALA A 243 2.05 36.85 -10.12
N PRO A 244 3.35 36.58 -10.33
CA PRO A 244 4.41 37.10 -9.48
C PRO A 244 4.48 38.63 -9.54
N PRO A 245 5.10 39.30 -8.56
CA PRO A 245 5.28 40.75 -8.57
C PRO A 245 5.96 41.25 -9.85
N ALA A 246 5.61 42.46 -10.28
CA ALA A 246 6.19 43.06 -11.48
C ALA A 246 7.72 43.11 -11.40
N GLY A 247 8.40 42.68 -12.47
CA GLY A 247 9.86 42.62 -12.55
C GLY A 247 10.48 41.35 -11.94
N ILE A 248 9.68 40.40 -11.45
CA ILE A 248 10.16 39.09 -10.99
C ILE A 248 9.79 38.00 -12.00
N GLU A 249 10.78 37.20 -12.40
CA GLU A 249 10.58 36.01 -13.23
C GLU A 249 10.88 34.74 -12.43
N ILE A 250 10.11 33.68 -12.67
CA ILE A 250 10.28 32.33 -12.11
C ILE A 250 10.29 31.34 -13.29
N PRO A 251 11.42 31.24 -14.01
CA PRO A 251 11.46 30.63 -15.36
C PRO A 251 11.16 29.12 -15.36
N TYR A 252 11.49 28.44 -14.27
CA TYR A 252 11.36 26.98 -14.15
C TYR A 252 10.04 26.53 -13.52
N GLY A 253 9.13 27.46 -13.20
CA GLY A 253 7.90 27.15 -12.48
C GLY A 253 8.14 26.93 -10.98
N LEU A 254 7.19 26.26 -10.34
CA LEU A 254 7.21 25.96 -8.91
C LEU A 254 7.38 24.47 -8.71
N PHE A 255 8.16 24.08 -7.71
CA PHE A 255 8.15 22.73 -7.18
C PHE A 255 7.07 22.62 -6.11
N GLN A 256 5.99 21.90 -6.43
CA GLN A 256 4.88 21.61 -5.54
C GLN A 256 5.10 20.26 -4.86
N PHE A 257 5.03 20.22 -3.53
CA PHE A 257 5.15 18.98 -2.75
C PHE A 257 4.42 19.08 -1.41
N THR A 258 4.23 17.92 -0.76
CA THR A 258 3.99 17.81 0.68
C THR A 258 5.08 16.92 1.26
N ALA A 259 5.78 17.35 2.31
CA ALA A 259 6.75 16.51 2.99
C ALA A 259 6.16 16.08 4.33
N THR A 260 6.19 14.79 4.68
CA THR A 260 5.65 14.28 5.95
C THR A 260 6.74 13.63 6.80
N GLY A 261 6.53 13.56 8.11
CA GLY A 261 7.53 13.03 9.05
C GLY A 261 8.65 14.05 9.35
N CYS A 262 8.37 15.32 9.10
CA CYS A 262 9.25 16.46 9.27
C CYS A 262 8.87 17.21 10.55
N GLY A 263 9.31 16.76 11.73
CA GLY A 263 9.05 17.44 13.00
C GLY A 263 9.90 18.69 13.28
N GLY A 264 10.26 19.46 12.24
CA GLY A 264 11.14 20.61 12.36
C GLY A 264 11.65 21.16 11.01
N ALA A 265 12.84 21.78 11.03
CA ALA A 265 13.45 22.34 9.82
C ALA A 265 13.95 21.25 8.85
N ALA A 266 13.67 21.43 7.57
CA ALA A 266 14.15 20.63 6.46
C ALA A 266 14.81 21.52 5.41
N THR A 267 15.94 21.07 4.88
CA THR A 267 16.67 21.73 3.80
C THR A 267 16.22 21.17 2.46
N LEU A 268 15.62 22.02 1.64
CA LEU A 268 15.23 21.75 0.26
C LEU A 268 16.34 22.26 -0.68
N SER A 269 16.85 21.37 -1.53
CA SER A 269 17.82 21.69 -2.58
C SER A 269 17.22 21.40 -3.94
N ILE A 270 17.13 22.39 -4.82
CA ILE A 270 16.62 22.23 -6.19
C ILE A 270 17.73 22.56 -7.18
N THR A 271 18.12 21.57 -7.99
CA THR A 271 19.09 21.71 -9.07
C THR A 271 18.37 21.87 -10.40
N TYR A 272 18.53 23.02 -11.03
CA TYR A 272 17.92 23.39 -12.30
C TYR A 272 18.81 23.07 -13.51
N PRO A 273 18.24 22.97 -14.73
CA PRO A 273 18.99 22.64 -15.95
C PRO A 273 20.14 23.59 -16.28
N ASN A 274 20.01 24.89 -15.96
CA ASN A 274 21.01 25.91 -16.25
C ASN A 274 21.41 26.66 -14.97
N PRO A 275 22.58 27.33 -14.96
CA PRO A 275 23.00 28.17 -13.84
C PRO A 275 21.97 29.25 -13.49
N LEU A 276 21.76 29.47 -12.19
CA LEU A 276 20.90 30.53 -11.68
C LEU A 276 21.71 31.82 -11.48
N PRO A 277 21.09 33.01 -11.65
CA PRO A 277 21.69 34.27 -11.23
C PRO A 277 22.03 34.26 -9.73
N ALA A 278 23.14 34.91 -9.36
CA ALA A 278 23.58 34.97 -7.97
C ALA A 278 22.58 35.68 -7.03
N ASN A 279 21.70 36.53 -7.57
CA ASN A 279 20.65 37.22 -6.85
C ASN A 279 19.31 36.46 -6.81
N ALA A 280 19.25 35.22 -7.34
CA ALA A 280 18.05 34.41 -7.26
C ALA A 280 17.67 34.09 -5.81
N ARG A 281 16.37 34.05 -5.54
CA ARG A 281 15.79 33.72 -4.23
C ARG A 281 14.73 32.64 -4.39
N TYR A 282 14.36 32.01 -3.28
CA TYR A 282 13.24 31.08 -3.28
C TYR A 282 11.92 31.85 -3.19
N TRP A 283 11.20 31.93 -4.30
CA TRP A 283 9.90 32.58 -4.38
C TRP A 283 8.78 31.57 -4.13
N LYS A 284 7.88 31.92 -3.23
CA LYS A 284 6.73 31.09 -2.85
C LYS A 284 5.46 31.92 -2.92
N PHE A 285 4.36 31.27 -3.30
CA PHE A 285 3.01 31.78 -3.11
C PHE A 285 2.33 30.99 -2.00
N GLY A 286 1.99 31.66 -0.90
CA GLY A 286 1.35 31.03 0.25
C GLY A 286 1.11 32.03 1.39
N PRO A 287 0.44 31.61 2.47
CA PRO A 287 0.22 32.47 3.63
C PRO A 287 1.52 32.72 4.40
N THR A 288 1.50 33.77 5.23
CA THR A 288 2.46 33.99 6.32
C THR A 288 1.70 34.37 7.59
N ALA A 289 2.37 34.41 8.74
CA ALA A 289 1.72 34.74 10.00
C ALA A 289 0.94 36.08 9.91
N GLY A 290 -0.38 36.01 10.05
CA GLY A 290 -1.27 37.18 10.00
C GLY A 290 -1.56 37.72 8.61
N GLN A 291 -1.14 37.06 7.53
CA GLN A 291 -1.42 37.48 6.15
C GLN A 291 -1.95 36.33 5.29
N PRO A 292 -2.98 36.57 4.44
CA PRO A 292 -3.45 35.57 3.49
C PRO A 292 -2.38 35.29 2.43
N ALA A 293 -2.66 34.33 1.54
CA ALA A 293 -1.69 33.91 0.52
C ALA A 293 -1.23 35.09 -0.37
N HIS A 294 0.09 35.26 -0.46
CA HIS A 294 0.75 36.27 -1.29
C HIS A 294 2.13 35.78 -1.71
N TRP A 295 2.77 36.51 -2.62
CA TRP A 295 4.14 36.25 -3.05
C TRP A 295 5.15 36.82 -2.05
N TYR A 296 6.08 35.98 -1.61
CA TYR A 296 7.23 36.41 -0.82
C TYR A 296 8.46 35.57 -1.19
N ALA A 297 9.64 36.09 -0.83
CA ALA A 297 10.91 35.45 -1.10
C ALA A 297 11.60 35.04 0.21
N LEU A 298 11.93 33.75 0.33
CA LEU A 298 12.75 33.23 1.41
C LEU A 298 14.24 33.34 1.06
N PRO A 299 15.13 33.54 2.06
CA PRO A 299 16.56 33.47 1.85
C PRO A 299 16.95 32.10 1.30
N ALA A 300 17.79 32.10 0.26
CA ALA A 300 18.31 30.89 -0.35
C ALA A 300 19.78 31.06 -0.69
N THR A 301 20.52 29.95 -0.72
CA THR A 301 21.91 29.91 -1.19
C THR A 301 21.93 29.40 -2.62
N ILE A 302 22.70 30.07 -3.49
CA ILE A 302 22.85 29.68 -4.89
C ILE A 302 24.27 29.14 -5.12
N ASN A 303 24.36 27.95 -5.71
CA ASN A 303 25.62 27.35 -6.16
C ASN A 303 25.44 26.80 -7.58
N GLY A 304 25.90 27.55 -8.58
CA GLY A 304 25.67 27.22 -9.99
C GLY A 304 24.18 27.16 -10.32
N GLY A 305 23.68 25.99 -10.75
CA GLY A 305 22.25 25.76 -11.02
C GLY A 305 21.43 25.34 -9.80
N THR A 306 22.04 25.23 -8.61
CA THR A 306 21.37 24.72 -7.41
C THR A 306 20.96 25.84 -6.47
N LEU A 307 19.68 25.86 -6.10
CA LEU A 307 19.12 26.69 -5.04
C LEU A 307 18.90 25.83 -3.79
N THR A 308 19.34 26.33 -2.64
CA THR A 308 19.10 25.68 -1.33
C THR A 308 18.36 26.62 -0.38
N VAL A 309 17.24 26.15 0.18
CA VAL A 309 16.39 26.88 1.13
C VAL A 309 16.06 25.99 2.34
N ILE A 310 15.91 26.59 3.52
CA ILE A 310 15.45 25.91 4.73
C ILE A 310 13.97 26.23 4.93
N LEU A 311 13.15 25.19 5.03
CA LEU A 311 11.71 25.27 5.33
C LEU A 311 11.48 24.66 6.72
N THR A 312 10.54 25.21 7.48
CA THR A 312 10.22 24.73 8.84
C THR A 312 8.74 24.41 8.92
N ASP A 313 8.40 23.22 9.43
CA ASP A 313 7.03 22.79 9.78
C ASP A 313 6.34 23.85 10.67
N GLY A 314 5.21 24.37 10.19
CA GLY A 314 4.47 25.48 10.79
C GLY A 314 5.09 26.87 10.64
N GLY A 315 6.18 27.01 9.88
CA GLY A 315 6.89 28.26 9.65
C GLY A 315 6.56 28.95 8.31
N ALA A 316 7.20 30.10 8.05
CA ALA A 316 7.16 30.71 6.73
C ALA A 316 7.78 29.75 5.69
N GLY A 317 7.12 29.54 4.56
CA GLY A 317 7.46 28.46 3.64
C GLY A 317 6.52 27.27 3.70
N ASP A 318 5.74 27.12 4.78
CA ASP A 318 4.74 26.09 4.95
C ASP A 318 3.33 26.65 4.71
N SER A 319 2.55 26.02 3.83
CA SER A 319 1.29 26.58 3.34
C SER A 319 0.13 26.47 4.33
N ASP A 320 0.21 25.62 5.35
CA ASP A 320 -0.83 25.49 6.37
C ASP A 320 -0.49 26.21 7.69
N LEU A 321 0.78 26.61 7.89
CA LEU A 321 1.31 27.25 9.10
C LEU A 321 1.08 26.44 10.40
N GLN A 322 0.88 25.13 10.29
CA GLN A 322 0.67 24.24 11.45
C GLN A 322 1.94 23.45 11.75
N VAL A 323 2.27 23.29 13.03
CA VAL A 323 3.32 22.36 13.46
C VAL A 323 2.69 20.97 13.58
N ASN A 324 2.67 20.21 12.49
CA ASN A 324 1.97 18.93 12.39
C ASN A 324 2.85 17.79 11.82
N GLY A 325 4.15 18.04 11.66
CA GLY A 325 5.09 17.11 11.06
C GLY A 325 5.04 17.09 9.54
N SER A 326 4.38 18.07 8.90
CA SER A 326 4.18 18.15 7.46
C SER A 326 4.52 19.54 6.92
N ILE A 327 5.22 19.62 5.80
CA ILE A 327 5.51 20.88 5.10
C ILE A 327 4.82 20.85 3.73
N SER A 328 3.89 21.77 3.49
CA SER A 328 3.20 21.91 2.21
C SER A 328 3.71 23.11 1.44
N ASP A 329 4.24 22.93 0.23
CA ASP A 329 4.87 24.03 -0.50
C ASP A 329 4.79 23.89 -2.01
N PRO A 330 4.32 24.95 -2.69
CA PRO A 330 4.74 25.29 -4.03
C PRO A 330 5.64 26.54 -4.05
N GLY A 331 6.93 26.35 -4.40
CA GLY A 331 7.89 27.44 -4.54
C GLY A 331 8.99 27.14 -5.57
N GLY A 332 9.76 28.15 -5.99
CA GLY A 332 10.79 27.98 -7.01
C GLY A 332 11.80 29.11 -7.07
N ALA A 333 12.87 28.91 -7.85
CA ALA A 333 13.87 29.93 -8.09
C ALA A 333 13.28 31.08 -8.92
N GLY A 334 13.34 32.29 -8.36
CA GLY A 334 12.96 33.51 -9.06
C GLY A 334 13.93 34.66 -8.79
N TYR A 335 14.02 35.58 -9.75
CA TYR A 335 14.97 36.69 -9.71
C TYR A 335 14.38 37.91 -10.41
N ALA A 336 14.92 39.08 -10.03
CA ALA A 336 14.55 40.32 -10.68
C ALA A 336 15.13 40.37 -12.10
N ILE A 337 14.30 40.72 -13.07
CA ILE A 337 14.73 41.03 -14.43
C ILE A 337 14.88 42.56 -14.55
N ALA A 338 15.96 43.01 -15.19
CA ALA A 338 16.11 44.43 -15.49
C ALA A 338 14.92 44.87 -16.36
N ALA A 339 14.27 45.99 -16.00
CA ALA A 339 13.20 46.54 -16.81
C ALA A 339 13.73 46.74 -18.24
N ALA A 340 12.99 46.24 -19.24
CA ALA A 340 13.28 46.51 -20.65
C ALA A 340 13.19 48.03 -20.87
N GLY A 341 14.31 48.74 -20.80
CA GLY A 341 14.28 50.21 -20.82
C GLY A 341 15.58 50.98 -20.58
N SER A 342 16.74 50.36 -20.39
CA SER A 342 18.01 51.09 -20.50
C SER A 342 18.78 50.65 -21.73
N VAL A 343 18.49 51.26 -22.88
CA VAL A 343 19.40 51.23 -24.03
C VAL A 343 20.71 51.86 -23.54
N PRO A 344 21.85 51.15 -23.52
CA PRO A 344 23.12 51.79 -23.21
C PRO A 344 23.33 52.94 -24.21
N ILE A 345 23.58 54.15 -23.72
CA ILE A 345 24.02 55.26 -24.57
C ILE A 345 25.30 54.76 -25.25
N PRO A 346 25.37 54.68 -26.59
CA PRO A 346 26.59 54.25 -27.24
C PRO A 346 27.70 55.22 -26.82
N THR A 347 28.65 54.70 -26.04
CA THR A 347 29.90 55.41 -25.82
C THR A 347 30.63 55.40 -27.16
N LEU A 348 31.10 56.57 -27.59
CA LEU A 348 31.99 56.67 -28.74
C LEU A 348 33.15 55.68 -28.55
N ASP A 349 33.41 54.86 -29.57
CA ASP A 349 34.56 53.95 -29.55
C ASP A 349 35.86 54.75 -29.48
N GLU A 350 36.98 54.11 -29.13
CA GLU A 350 38.27 54.80 -28.97
C GLU A 350 38.65 55.64 -30.20
N TRP A 351 38.29 55.17 -31.39
CA TRP A 351 38.48 55.88 -32.65
C TRP A 351 37.56 57.10 -32.79
N GLY A 352 36.29 56.99 -32.44
CA GLY A 352 35.33 58.09 -32.41
C GLY A 352 35.70 59.16 -31.38
N LEU A 353 36.24 58.75 -30.23
CA LEU A 353 36.73 59.65 -29.19
C LEU A 353 38.00 60.40 -29.65
N LEU A 354 38.92 59.71 -30.32
CA LEU A 354 40.11 60.31 -30.93
C LEU A 354 39.73 61.31 -32.04
N LEU A 355 38.75 60.97 -32.88
CA LEU A 355 38.30 61.84 -33.97
C LEU A 355 37.59 63.09 -33.43
N PHE A 356 36.82 62.94 -32.34
CA PHE A 356 36.20 64.06 -31.64
C PHE A 356 37.24 64.98 -30.97
N MET A 357 38.26 64.41 -30.33
CA MET A 357 39.37 65.20 -29.78
C MET A 357 40.18 65.94 -30.87
N LEU A 358 40.39 65.31 -32.03
CA LEU A 358 41.03 65.96 -33.19
C LEU A 358 40.18 67.11 -33.76
N LEU A 359 38.86 66.94 -33.83
CA LEU A 359 37.93 68.01 -34.25
C LEU A 359 37.94 69.19 -33.28
N LEU A 360 37.97 68.94 -31.97
CA LEU A 360 38.10 70.00 -30.96
C LEU A 360 39.45 70.72 -31.06
N ALA A 361 40.54 69.99 -31.25
CA ALA A 361 41.86 70.58 -31.45
C ALA A 361 41.95 71.43 -32.74
N ALA A 362 41.29 70.98 -33.82
CA ALA A 362 41.18 71.73 -35.08
C ALA A 362 40.37 73.03 -34.92
N MET A 363 39.26 73.00 -34.17
CA MET A 363 38.47 74.21 -33.91
C MET A 363 39.22 75.24 -33.04
N VAL A 364 40.00 74.80 -32.06
CA VAL A 364 40.85 75.69 -31.24
C VAL A 364 41.98 76.30 -32.06
N SER A 365 42.58 75.54 -32.99
CA SER A 365 43.65 76.05 -33.86
C SER A 365 43.13 77.02 -34.93
N VAL A 366 41.90 76.84 -35.44
CA VAL A 366 41.22 77.83 -36.30
C VAL A 366 40.82 79.10 -35.53
N ALA A 367 40.41 78.98 -34.27
CA ALA A 367 40.13 80.14 -33.42
C ALA A 367 41.41 80.91 -33.02
N ALA A 368 42.53 80.21 -32.83
CA ALA A 368 43.83 80.80 -32.52
C ALA A 368 44.47 81.48 -33.74
N SER A 369 44.31 80.93 -34.95
CA SER A 369 44.84 81.54 -36.19
C SER A 369 44.08 82.81 -36.61
N ARG A 370 42.79 82.93 -36.25
CA ARG A 370 41.99 84.16 -36.45
C ARG A 370 42.31 85.29 -35.46
N ARG A 371 43.05 85.04 -34.38
CA ARG A 371 43.49 86.07 -33.42
C ARG A 371 44.85 86.71 -33.74
N ARG A 372 45.57 86.24 -34.78
CA ARG A 372 46.90 86.75 -35.15
C ARG A 372 46.94 87.73 -36.34
N THR A 373 45.80 88.07 -36.94
CA THR A 373 45.72 89.06 -38.05
C THR A 373 45.09 90.40 -37.66
N GLY A 374 45.06 90.73 -36.37
CA GLY A 374 44.60 92.04 -35.88
C GLY A 374 45.57 92.65 -34.89
N ARG A 375 46.71 93.18 -35.36
CA ARG A 375 47.48 94.24 -34.67
C ARG A 375 48.48 94.90 -35.62
N PHE A 376 48.18 96.17 -35.90
CA PHE A 376 48.94 97.25 -36.55
C PHE A 376 49.29 97.11 -38.04
#